data_AF-A0AAN5YKF7-F1
#
_entry.id   AF-A0AAN5YKF7-F1
#
_cell.length_a   1.000
_cell.length_b   1.000
_cell.length_c   1.000
_cell.angle_alpha   90.00
_cell.angle_beta   90.00
_cell.angle_gamma   90.00
#
_symmetry.space_group_name_H-M   'P 1'
#
loop_
_entity.id
_entity.type
_entity.pdbx_description
1 polymer ?
#
loop_
_entity_poly.entity_id
_entity_poly.type
_entity_poly.pdbx_seq_one_letter_code
_entity_poly.pdbx_strand_id
1 'polypeptide(L)'
;MTDSVLYETSQDGRVAYITLNRPKRFNAIDSSMPQKIRNAVRRANADPMVRCIVLRGAGPGFCGGYDLEIFAEHAARGQTDGSQDVSKGYDPLRDYSTMRENTACFAELFYSAKPTIAQIHGAAVAGGSDIALCCDLVVMAEDARIGYPPARVWGCPTTAMWVVRIGVEKAKRMLFTGDLLSGKEAADMGLILKAVPESQLEKAVQLLADRIKDVPANQNWMHKQVINGFVEGQLQNAQKLATVFDGITRNSPEGAEASSSWTTTARSFGRWVLTPLGFAITVYGLNVIAWGGMLFLLLCNAAPAMCHPSCNDLYSSRRIWIEVDSQILNALFCVTGFGLAPWRIRDLYLWYRWRLGLGAGTRRKWFDRLAAIHANWFYQGPEPNGNSLLTTTQYNPSKGRSPTPTPRWKLHVVIWGNILNTVFQICLAASRWDQETTPQKQDKSSARAKSTFVRAGTLTGRWKAV
;
A
#
# COMPACT_ATOMS: atom_id res chain seq x y z
N MET A 1 29.21 -0.53 27.08
CA MET A 1 29.25 0.22 25.80
C MET A 1 27.94 -0.06 25.08
N THR A 2 27.22 0.98 24.66
CA THR A 2 26.00 0.83 23.87
C THR A 2 26.33 0.27 22.49
N ASP A 3 25.52 -0.64 21.97
CA ASP A 3 25.78 -1.28 20.67
C ASP A 3 25.70 -0.25 19.53
N SER A 4 26.71 -0.23 18.65
CA SER A 4 26.85 0.74 17.56
C SER A 4 25.91 0.48 16.38
N VAL A 5 25.30 -0.71 16.32
CA VAL A 5 24.24 -1.06 15.37
C VAL A 5 23.17 -1.83 16.12
N LEU A 6 21.91 -1.39 16.02
CA LEU A 6 20.75 -2.10 16.58
C LEU A 6 20.02 -2.88 15.49
N TYR A 7 19.37 -3.98 15.89
CA TYR A 7 18.54 -4.81 15.02
C TYR A 7 17.17 -5.02 15.66
N GLU A 8 16.12 -4.61 14.95
CA GLU A 8 14.72 -4.74 15.35
C GLU A 8 13.89 -5.28 14.20
N THR A 9 12.70 -5.80 14.46
CA THR A 9 11.73 -6.17 13.43
C THR A 9 10.40 -5.45 13.64
N SER A 10 9.66 -5.23 12.56
CA SER A 10 8.29 -4.74 12.63
C SER A 10 7.39 -5.67 13.44
N GLN A 11 6.23 -5.18 13.89
CA GLN A 11 5.27 -6.00 14.68
C GLN A 11 4.83 -7.29 13.96
N ASP A 12 4.80 -7.29 12.63
CA ASP A 12 4.49 -8.47 11.82
C ASP A 12 5.73 -9.31 11.46
N GLY A 13 6.93 -8.90 11.90
CA GLY A 13 8.21 -9.58 11.65
C GLY A 13 8.73 -9.45 10.21
N ARG A 14 8.02 -8.76 9.31
CA ARG A 14 8.32 -8.77 7.86
C ARG A 14 9.34 -7.72 7.42
N VAL A 15 9.60 -6.71 8.24
CA VAL A 15 10.60 -5.67 7.97
C VAL A 15 11.65 -5.72 9.07
N ALA A 16 12.92 -5.84 8.71
CA ALA A 16 14.04 -5.71 9.63
C ALA A 16 14.55 -4.27 9.61
N TYR A 17 14.66 -3.65 10.78
CA TYR A 17 15.25 -2.33 10.97
C TYR A 17 16.68 -2.48 11.49
N ILE A 18 17.63 -2.02 10.70
CA ILE A 18 19.04 -1.90 11.09
C ILE A 18 19.27 -0.42 11.42
N THR A 19 19.64 -0.11 12.67
CA THR A 19 19.79 1.28 13.12
C THR A 19 21.23 1.55 13.52
N LEU A 20 21.91 2.47 12.83
CA LEU A 20 23.22 2.99 13.23
C LEU A 20 23.03 3.78 14.54
N ASN A 21 23.76 3.42 15.60
CA ASN A 21 23.43 3.84 16.97
C ASN A 21 24.64 4.36 17.73
N ARG A 22 25.25 5.43 17.21
CA ARG A 22 26.18 6.29 17.94
C ARG A 22 25.72 7.75 17.84
N PRO A 23 24.49 8.08 18.31
CA PRO A 23 23.85 9.37 18.00
C PRO A 23 24.64 10.59 18.51
N LYS A 24 25.35 10.45 19.63
CA LYS A 24 26.23 11.50 20.19
C LYS A 24 27.46 11.82 19.32
N ARG A 25 27.79 10.93 18.38
CA ARG A 25 28.88 11.06 17.40
C ARG A 25 28.34 11.09 15.97
N PHE A 26 27.09 11.50 15.77
CA PHE A 26 26.43 11.49 14.46
C PHE A 26 26.52 10.14 13.72
N ASN A 27 26.47 9.04 14.48
CA ASN A 27 26.60 7.67 13.99
C ASN A 27 27.89 7.41 13.20
N ALA A 28 28.99 8.08 13.57
CA ALA A 28 30.29 7.88 12.92
C ALA A 28 30.74 6.41 12.94
N ILE A 29 31.41 5.98 11.89
CA ILE A 29 31.87 4.61 11.66
C ILE A 29 33.10 4.38 12.55
N ASP A 30 32.96 3.50 13.54
CA ASP A 30 34.08 2.91 14.27
C ASP A 30 34.56 1.61 13.61
N SER A 31 35.63 1.01 14.14
CA SER A 31 36.19 -0.24 13.60
C SER A 31 35.24 -1.44 13.67
N SER A 32 34.20 -1.41 14.52
CA SER A 32 33.26 -2.51 14.71
C SER A 32 32.03 -2.42 13.80
N MET A 33 31.65 -1.20 13.42
CA MET A 33 30.40 -0.93 12.70
C MET A 33 30.29 -1.68 11.36
N PRO A 34 31.32 -1.76 10.49
CA PRO A 34 31.22 -2.50 9.24
C PRO A 34 30.79 -3.96 9.46
N GLN A 35 31.49 -4.68 10.35
CA GLN A 35 31.17 -6.09 10.63
C GLN A 35 29.78 -6.25 11.27
N LYS A 36 29.34 -5.29 12.09
CA LYS A 36 27.99 -5.32 12.67
C LYS A 36 26.89 -5.09 11.65
N ILE A 37 27.08 -4.21 10.68
CA ILE A 37 26.16 -4.04 9.53
C ILE A 37 26.03 -5.36 8.77
N ARG A 38 27.17 -5.97 8.40
CA ARG A 38 27.19 -7.30 7.75
C ARG A 38 26.43 -8.33 8.56
N ASN A 39 26.69 -8.43 9.86
CA ASN A 39 26.03 -9.41 10.74
C ASN A 39 24.51 -9.17 10.80
N ALA A 40 24.07 -7.91 10.88
CA ALA A 40 22.66 -7.55 10.89
C ALA A 40 21.96 -7.91 9.56
N VAL A 41 22.62 -7.65 8.42
CA VAL A 41 22.11 -8.06 7.10
C VAL A 41 22.03 -9.57 6.97
N ARG A 42 23.07 -10.30 7.39
CA ARG A 42 23.08 -11.77 7.37
C ARG A 42 22.00 -12.36 8.28
N ARG A 43 21.77 -11.75 9.45
CA ARG A 43 20.66 -12.11 10.34
C ARG A 43 19.30 -11.93 9.65
N ALA A 44 19.08 -10.81 8.97
CA ALA A 44 17.85 -10.58 8.20
C ALA A 44 17.69 -11.55 7.01
N ASN A 45 18.78 -11.90 6.33
CA ASN A 45 18.76 -12.86 5.23
C ASN A 45 18.39 -14.28 5.71
N ALA A 46 18.89 -14.68 6.88
CA ALA A 46 18.62 -15.99 7.48
C ALA A 46 17.18 -16.12 8.03
N ASP A 47 16.51 -15.01 8.31
CA ASP A 47 15.12 -15.03 8.77
C ASP A 47 14.13 -15.17 7.58
N PRO A 48 13.36 -16.27 7.49
CA PRO A 48 12.39 -16.45 6.42
C PRO A 48 11.18 -15.51 6.55
N MET A 49 10.91 -14.97 7.73
CA MET A 49 9.82 -14.02 7.96
C MET A 49 10.16 -12.63 7.43
N VAL A 50 11.43 -12.22 7.49
CA VAL A 50 11.89 -10.93 6.98
C VAL A 50 11.82 -10.89 5.45
N ARG A 51 11.25 -9.82 4.92
CA ARG A 51 10.99 -9.60 3.49
C ARG A 51 11.66 -8.35 2.93
N CYS A 52 12.01 -7.41 3.80
CA CYS A 52 12.66 -6.15 3.44
C CYS A 52 13.52 -5.66 4.63
N ILE A 53 14.61 -4.96 4.33
CA ILE A 53 15.51 -4.36 5.31
C ILE A 53 15.43 -2.85 5.18
N VAL A 54 15.28 -2.14 6.29
CA VAL A 54 15.38 -0.67 6.37
C VAL A 54 16.61 -0.32 7.20
N LEU A 55 17.55 0.40 6.59
CA LEU A 55 18.72 0.96 7.25
C LEU A 55 18.47 2.43 7.61
N ARG A 56 18.65 2.78 8.89
CA ARG A 56 18.41 4.13 9.42
C ARG A 56 19.47 4.54 10.44
N GLY A 57 19.56 5.84 10.75
CA GLY A 57 20.40 6.36 11.84
C GLY A 57 19.57 6.71 13.08
N ALA A 58 20.15 6.58 14.27
CA ALA A 58 19.59 7.12 15.51
C ALA A 58 20.00 8.59 15.71
N GLY A 59 19.16 9.36 16.41
CA GLY A 59 19.49 10.73 16.80
C GLY A 59 19.48 11.72 15.62
N PRO A 60 20.40 12.69 15.55
CA PRO A 60 20.27 13.87 14.68
C PRO A 60 20.61 13.64 13.20
N GLY A 61 21.05 12.44 12.81
CA GLY A 61 21.33 12.17 11.40
C GLY A 61 21.61 10.70 11.10
N PHE A 62 21.81 10.41 9.83
CA PHE A 62 22.07 9.05 9.34
C PHE A 62 23.47 8.55 9.74
N CYS A 63 24.53 9.11 9.16
CA CYS A 63 25.93 8.76 9.43
C CYS A 63 26.90 9.86 8.93
N GLY A 64 27.74 10.36 9.84
CA GLY A 64 28.74 11.40 9.56
C GLY A 64 30.01 10.94 8.84
N GLY A 65 30.18 9.63 8.59
CA GLY A 65 31.41 9.06 8.01
C GLY A 65 32.32 8.41 9.06
N TYR A 66 33.59 8.19 8.73
CA TYR A 66 34.56 7.60 9.66
C TYR A 66 34.80 8.50 10.88
N ASP A 67 34.92 7.88 12.05
CA ASP A 67 35.12 8.58 13.31
C ASP A 67 36.52 9.18 13.41
N LEU A 68 36.63 10.49 13.15
CA LEU A 68 37.90 11.20 13.14
C LEU A 68 38.58 11.26 14.52
N GLU A 69 37.88 11.08 15.64
CA GLU A 69 38.58 11.03 16.94
C GLU A 69 39.30 9.69 17.14
N ILE A 70 38.68 8.62 16.64
CA ILE A 70 39.28 7.27 16.63
C ILE A 70 40.43 7.21 15.60
N PHE A 71 40.24 7.81 14.42
CA PHE A 71 41.17 7.67 13.31
C PHE A 71 42.15 8.84 13.11
N ALA A 72 41.91 10.02 13.69
CA ALA A 72 42.72 11.22 13.52
C ALA A 72 43.24 11.84 14.84
N GLU A 73 42.45 11.91 15.93
CA GLU A 73 42.93 12.58 17.18
C GLU A 73 44.02 11.79 17.93
N HIS A 74 44.02 10.45 17.83
CA HIS A 74 45.10 9.62 18.38
C HIS A 74 46.19 9.32 17.35
N ALA A 75 45.95 9.67 16.08
CA ALA A 75 46.88 9.44 14.99
C ALA A 75 47.89 10.60 14.89
N ALA A 76 48.91 10.57 15.74
CA ALA A 76 50.17 11.19 15.35
C ALA A 76 50.72 10.37 14.18
N ARG A 77 51.02 11.05 13.06
CA ARG A 77 51.72 10.48 11.90
C ARG A 77 53.06 9.93 12.40
N GLY A 78 53.12 8.65 12.79
CA GLY A 78 54.14 8.23 13.75
C GLY A 78 53.82 7.08 14.72
N GLN A 79 52.56 6.99 15.15
CA GLN A 79 52.26 6.36 16.45
C GLN A 79 51.04 5.42 16.47
N THR A 80 50.16 5.46 15.46
CA THR A 80 48.97 4.60 15.37
C THR A 80 49.14 3.46 14.38
N ASP A 81 48.85 2.23 14.82
CA ASP A 81 48.96 1.04 13.98
C ASP A 81 47.76 0.93 13.01
N GLY A 82 48.05 0.71 11.72
CA GLY A 82 47.06 0.68 10.64
C GLY A 82 47.03 1.96 9.80
N SER A 83 47.61 1.89 8.58
CA SER A 83 47.47 2.79 7.42
C SER A 83 47.82 4.30 7.58
N GLN A 84 47.73 4.92 8.76
CA GLN A 84 47.94 6.38 8.91
C GLN A 84 49.33 6.76 9.43
N ASP A 85 50.07 5.80 10.03
CA ASP A 85 51.48 5.98 10.37
C ASP A 85 52.38 5.69 9.17
N VAL A 86 52.47 6.65 8.25
CA VAL A 86 53.40 6.58 7.12
C VAL A 86 54.88 6.70 7.55
N SER A 87 55.16 7.07 8.80
CA SER A 87 56.54 7.21 9.29
C SER A 87 57.22 5.85 9.51
N LYS A 88 56.42 4.82 9.82
CA LYS A 88 56.85 3.41 9.91
C LYS A 88 56.74 2.66 8.57
N GLY A 89 56.44 3.39 7.49
CA GLY A 89 56.19 2.85 6.16
C GLY A 89 54.70 2.67 5.87
N TYR A 90 54.32 2.96 4.63
CA TYR A 90 52.99 2.64 4.11
C TYR A 90 53.00 1.20 3.58
N ASP A 91 52.21 0.31 4.19
CA ASP A 91 51.97 -1.05 3.68
C ASP A 91 50.68 -1.05 2.84
N PRO A 92 50.78 -1.01 1.50
CA PRO A 92 49.61 -0.98 0.63
C PRO A 92 48.77 -2.26 0.72
N LEU A 93 49.36 -3.41 1.07
CA LEU A 93 48.62 -4.68 1.13
C LEU A 93 47.76 -4.74 2.40
N ARG A 94 48.30 -4.30 3.55
CA ARG A 94 47.55 -4.21 4.80
C ARG A 94 46.41 -3.20 4.71
N ASP A 95 46.65 -2.03 4.12
CA ASP A 95 45.62 -1.02 3.91
C ASP A 95 44.53 -1.55 2.97
N TYR A 96 44.91 -2.07 1.80
CA TYR A 96 43.98 -2.67 0.85
C TYR A 96 43.14 -3.77 1.50
N SER A 97 43.75 -4.68 2.26
CA SER A 97 43.02 -5.76 2.95
C SER A 97 41.95 -5.22 3.90
N THR A 98 42.30 -4.21 4.71
CA THR A 98 41.39 -3.58 5.68
C THR A 98 40.26 -2.82 4.97
N MET A 99 40.59 -1.98 3.99
CA MET A 99 39.60 -1.19 3.25
C MET A 99 38.70 -2.06 2.37
N ARG A 100 39.24 -3.11 1.75
CA ARG A 100 38.46 -4.12 1.03
C ARG A 100 37.45 -4.80 1.94
N GLU A 101 37.84 -5.14 3.16
CA GLU A 101 36.93 -5.80 4.10
C GLU A 101 35.81 -4.86 4.58
N ASN A 102 36.12 -3.59 4.87
CA ASN A 102 35.10 -2.58 5.18
C ASN A 102 34.12 -2.40 4.02
N THR A 103 34.65 -2.31 2.80
CA THR A 103 33.85 -2.19 1.57
C THR A 103 32.96 -3.41 1.39
N ALA A 104 33.49 -4.62 1.58
CA ALA A 104 32.71 -5.86 1.51
C ALA A 104 31.63 -5.92 2.60
N CYS A 105 31.88 -5.38 3.80
CA CYS A 105 30.87 -5.28 4.85
C CYS A 105 29.71 -4.35 4.46
N PHE A 106 29.98 -3.18 3.87
CA PHE A 106 28.93 -2.28 3.40
C PHE A 106 28.17 -2.86 2.21
N ALA A 107 28.89 -3.51 1.28
CA ALA A 107 28.34 -4.15 0.10
C ALA A 107 27.39 -5.31 0.42
N GLU A 108 27.36 -5.84 1.65
CA GLU A 108 26.35 -6.83 2.06
C GLU A 108 24.92 -6.30 1.90
N LEU A 109 24.70 -4.98 1.98
CA LEU A 109 23.40 -4.38 1.65
C LEU A 109 23.05 -4.58 0.16
N PHE A 110 24.01 -4.33 -0.72
CA PHE A 110 23.88 -4.56 -2.16
C PHE A 110 23.69 -6.04 -2.47
N TYR A 111 24.43 -6.92 -1.81
CA TYR A 111 24.35 -8.37 -1.98
C TYR A 111 23.26 -9.07 -1.17
N SER A 112 22.50 -8.33 -0.36
CA SER A 112 21.46 -8.91 0.49
C SER A 112 20.44 -9.65 -0.35
N ALA A 113 20.02 -10.83 0.14
CA ALA A 113 18.95 -11.59 -0.48
C ALA A 113 17.58 -10.92 -0.38
N LYS A 114 17.47 -9.88 0.45
CA LYS A 114 16.26 -9.08 0.67
C LYS A 114 16.46 -7.69 0.07
N PRO A 115 15.39 -7.02 -0.40
CA PRO A 115 15.46 -5.60 -0.76
C PRO A 115 15.82 -4.74 0.46
N THR A 116 16.65 -3.74 0.23
CA THR A 116 17.20 -2.82 1.23
C THR A 116 16.80 -1.37 0.92
N ILE A 117 16.38 -0.64 1.95
CA ILE A 117 15.98 0.78 1.84
C ILE A 117 16.81 1.59 2.84
N ALA A 118 17.49 2.63 2.38
CA ALA A 118 18.09 3.63 3.26
C ALA A 118 17.07 4.74 3.59
N GLN A 119 16.83 4.96 4.88
CA GLN A 119 16.03 6.07 5.42
C GLN A 119 16.97 7.12 6.00
N ILE A 120 17.08 8.28 5.35
CA ILE A 120 18.12 9.28 5.66
C ILE A 120 17.49 10.60 6.10
N HIS A 121 17.77 11.01 7.33
CA HIS A 121 17.61 12.37 7.83
C HIS A 121 18.98 12.92 8.25
N GLY A 122 19.09 14.24 8.38
CA GLY A 122 20.36 14.89 8.71
C GLY A 122 21.48 14.55 7.71
N ALA A 123 22.65 14.16 8.20
CA ALA A 123 23.84 13.93 7.37
C ALA A 123 24.06 12.45 6.99
N ALA A 124 24.35 12.19 5.72
CA ALA A 124 24.89 10.94 5.18
C ALA A 124 26.17 11.26 4.38
N VAL A 125 27.30 11.39 5.08
CA VAL A 125 28.52 12.01 4.53
C VAL A 125 29.68 11.04 4.53
N ALA A 126 30.58 11.15 3.53
CA ALA A 126 31.77 10.30 3.40
C ALA A 126 31.39 8.81 3.41
N GLY A 127 31.97 7.99 4.30
CA GLY A 127 31.60 6.58 4.45
C GLY A 127 30.11 6.36 4.77
N GLY A 128 29.41 7.33 5.36
CA GLY A 128 27.96 7.27 5.55
C GLY A 128 27.19 7.30 4.22
N SER A 129 27.68 8.07 3.24
CA SER A 129 27.13 8.03 1.88
C SER A 129 27.42 6.70 1.18
N ASP A 130 28.60 6.11 1.39
CA ASP A 130 28.94 4.80 0.82
C ASP A 130 28.02 3.69 1.35
N ILE A 131 27.75 3.69 2.65
CA ILE A 131 26.78 2.78 3.29
C ILE A 131 25.39 2.96 2.68
N ALA A 132 24.91 4.21 2.60
CA ALA A 132 23.58 4.53 2.08
C ALA A 132 23.40 4.08 0.62
N LEU A 133 24.38 4.35 -0.24
CA LEU A 133 24.28 4.07 -1.67
C LEU A 133 24.40 2.58 -2.01
N CYS A 134 24.89 1.75 -1.09
CA CYS A 134 24.82 0.29 -1.17
C CYS A 134 23.40 -0.27 -0.96
N CYS A 135 22.46 0.47 -0.36
CA CYS A 135 21.06 0.04 -0.28
C CYS A 135 20.37 0.14 -1.64
N ASP A 136 19.45 -0.77 -1.98
CA ASP A 136 18.78 -0.79 -3.29
C ASP A 136 18.02 0.52 -3.57
N LEU A 137 17.29 1.01 -2.57
CA LEU A 137 16.50 2.23 -2.63
C LEU A 137 16.92 3.21 -1.54
N VAL A 138 16.87 4.50 -1.85
CA VAL A 138 17.21 5.58 -0.90
C VAL A 138 16.10 6.60 -0.86
N VAL A 139 15.59 6.88 0.34
CA VAL A 139 14.60 7.93 0.62
C VAL A 139 15.21 8.89 1.64
N MET A 140 15.25 10.18 1.29
CA MET A 140 15.87 11.21 2.13
C MET A 140 14.84 12.25 2.62
N ALA A 141 15.11 12.87 3.77
CA ALA A 141 14.49 14.15 4.10
C ALA A 141 14.98 15.23 3.11
N GLU A 142 14.11 16.17 2.73
CA GLU A 142 14.43 17.26 1.79
C GLU A 142 15.65 18.09 2.23
N ASP A 143 15.77 18.32 3.54
CA ASP A 143 16.83 19.09 4.18
C ASP A 143 18.03 18.25 4.62
N ALA A 144 18.01 16.93 4.43
CA ALA A 144 19.17 16.08 4.65
C ALA A 144 20.32 16.46 3.71
N ARG A 145 21.54 16.04 4.05
CA ARG A 145 22.77 16.30 3.27
C ARG A 145 23.49 15.01 2.95
N ILE A 146 23.76 14.77 1.67
CA ILE A 146 24.54 13.62 1.17
C ILE A 146 25.70 14.09 0.31
N GLY A 147 26.88 13.48 0.48
CA GLY A 147 28.06 13.82 -0.31
C GLY A 147 29.33 13.16 0.20
N TYR A 148 30.43 13.37 -0.53
CA TYR A 148 31.73 12.77 -0.23
C TYR A 148 32.85 13.84 -0.14
N PRO A 149 32.86 14.71 0.91
CA PRO A 149 33.91 15.70 1.10
C PRO A 149 35.36 15.17 1.12
N PRO A 150 35.65 13.94 1.62
CA PRO A 150 37.00 13.39 1.56
C PRO A 150 37.60 13.29 0.15
N ALA A 151 36.79 13.30 -0.92
CA ALA A 151 37.29 13.30 -2.29
C ALA A 151 38.24 14.46 -2.62
N ARG A 152 38.18 15.56 -1.84
CA ARG A 152 39.05 16.72 -2.03
C ARG A 152 40.52 16.44 -1.71
N VAL A 153 40.79 15.62 -0.70
CA VAL A 153 42.15 15.47 -0.13
C VAL A 153 42.44 14.14 0.59
N TRP A 154 41.42 13.38 1.00
CA TRP A 154 41.54 12.26 1.94
C TRP A 154 41.22 10.87 1.35
N GLY A 155 40.63 10.76 0.17
CA GLY A 155 40.43 9.46 -0.50
C GLY A 155 39.23 9.41 -1.45
N CYS A 156 38.96 8.25 -2.03
CA CYS A 156 37.83 8.01 -2.92
C CYS A 156 36.78 7.07 -2.28
N PRO A 157 35.50 7.18 -2.66
CA PRO A 157 34.44 6.28 -2.17
C PRO A 157 34.71 4.85 -2.61
N THR A 158 34.92 3.95 -1.65
CA THR A 158 35.43 2.59 -1.95
C THR A 158 34.38 1.67 -2.53
N THR A 159 33.09 1.96 -2.32
CA THR A 159 31.97 1.19 -2.89
C THR A 159 31.70 1.54 -4.35
N ALA A 160 32.24 2.66 -4.84
CA ALA A 160 32.04 3.20 -6.18
C ALA A 160 30.56 3.40 -6.60
N MET A 161 29.59 3.35 -5.68
CA MET A 161 28.16 3.37 -6.04
C MET A 161 27.67 4.67 -6.68
N TRP A 162 28.41 5.78 -6.53
CA TRP A 162 28.11 7.06 -7.17
C TRP A 162 27.94 6.92 -8.69
N VAL A 163 28.85 6.22 -9.38
CA VAL A 163 28.78 6.09 -10.84
C VAL A 163 27.59 5.23 -11.29
N VAL A 164 27.24 4.22 -10.50
CA VAL A 164 26.10 3.33 -10.77
C VAL A 164 24.78 4.09 -10.70
N ARG A 165 24.68 5.09 -9.82
CA ARG A 165 23.45 5.84 -9.57
C ARG A 165 23.23 6.98 -10.55
N ILE A 166 24.25 7.80 -10.79
CA ILE A 166 24.11 9.07 -11.52
C ILE A 166 24.93 9.12 -12.82
N GLY A 167 25.57 8.01 -13.18
CA GLY A 167 26.42 7.93 -14.36
C GLY A 167 27.76 8.65 -14.19
N VAL A 168 28.62 8.51 -15.20
CA VAL A 168 30.04 8.91 -15.15
C VAL A 168 30.20 10.41 -14.94
N GLU A 169 29.48 11.24 -15.69
CA GLU A 169 29.69 12.70 -15.67
C GLU A 169 29.27 13.33 -14.34
N LYS A 170 28.05 13.03 -13.87
CA LYS A 170 27.56 13.56 -12.60
C LYS A 170 28.35 13.01 -11.41
N ALA A 171 28.77 11.75 -11.45
CA ALA A 171 29.66 11.19 -10.42
C ALA A 171 31.01 11.91 -10.39
N LYS A 172 31.63 12.18 -11.55
CA LYS A 172 32.86 12.99 -11.62
C LYS A 172 32.65 14.39 -11.06
N ARG A 173 31.54 15.07 -11.40
CA ARG A 173 31.20 16.38 -10.81
C ARG A 173 31.20 16.30 -9.29
N MET A 174 30.53 15.30 -8.71
CA MET A 174 30.42 15.18 -7.26
C MET A 174 31.77 14.88 -6.60
N LEU A 175 32.59 14.03 -7.21
CA LEU A 175 33.87 13.60 -6.65
C LEU A 175 35.00 14.61 -6.89
N PHE A 176 34.95 15.42 -7.95
CA PHE A 176 35.93 16.48 -8.17
C PHE A 176 35.71 17.67 -7.24
N THR A 177 34.46 17.96 -6.87
CA THR A 177 34.15 19.08 -5.97
C THR A 177 34.00 18.67 -4.52
N GLY A 178 33.64 17.43 -4.22
CA GLY A 178 33.35 16.96 -2.86
C GLY A 178 32.16 17.68 -2.20
N ASP A 179 31.23 18.21 -3.00
CA ASP A 179 30.09 18.98 -2.50
C ASP A 179 29.07 18.10 -1.77
N LEU A 180 28.23 18.74 -0.95
CA LEU A 180 27.06 18.14 -0.35
C LEU A 180 25.82 18.56 -1.13
N LEU A 181 24.94 17.61 -1.40
CA LEU A 181 23.61 17.84 -1.96
C LEU A 181 22.57 17.80 -0.85
N SER A 182 21.59 18.70 -0.93
CA SER A 182 20.32 18.52 -0.22
C SER A 182 19.58 17.26 -0.70
N GLY A 183 18.64 16.75 0.10
CA GLY A 183 17.80 15.64 -0.33
C GLY A 183 17.05 15.96 -1.62
N LYS A 184 16.57 17.21 -1.77
CA LYS A 184 15.89 17.67 -2.99
C LYS A 184 16.81 17.61 -4.21
N GLU A 185 18.01 18.20 -4.12
CA GLU A 185 18.99 18.17 -5.23
C GLU A 185 19.43 16.73 -5.56
N ALA A 186 19.58 15.86 -4.56
CA ALA A 186 19.91 14.47 -4.76
C ALA A 186 18.80 13.72 -5.53
N ALA A 187 17.53 14.00 -5.24
CA ALA A 187 16.40 13.43 -5.97
C ALA A 187 16.34 13.96 -7.41
N ASP A 188 16.47 15.29 -7.59
CA ASP A 188 16.45 15.94 -8.91
C ASP A 188 17.59 15.45 -9.82
N MET A 189 18.76 15.15 -9.24
CA MET A 189 19.90 14.62 -9.96
C MET A 189 19.73 13.14 -10.37
N GLY A 190 18.84 12.40 -9.69
CA GLY A 190 18.66 10.95 -9.84
C GLY A 190 19.57 10.10 -8.94
N LEU A 191 20.22 10.69 -7.93
CA LEU A 191 21.08 9.94 -7.00
C LEU A 191 20.29 9.04 -6.06
N ILE A 192 19.10 9.48 -5.68
CA ILE A 192 18.19 8.78 -4.78
C ILE A 192 16.82 8.62 -5.43
N LEU A 193 15.96 7.78 -4.84
CA LEU A 193 14.61 7.54 -5.37
C LEU A 193 13.71 8.78 -5.23
N LYS A 194 13.68 9.40 -4.04
CA LYS A 194 12.89 10.60 -3.75
C LYS A 194 13.31 11.25 -2.44
N ALA A 195 13.01 12.54 -2.33
CA ALA A 195 13.04 13.28 -1.07
C ALA A 195 11.62 13.67 -0.63
N VAL A 196 11.41 13.77 0.68
CA VAL A 196 10.15 14.20 1.30
C VAL A 196 10.45 15.08 2.51
N PRO A 197 9.50 15.90 3.01
CA PRO A 197 9.70 16.62 4.26
C PRO A 197 10.08 15.65 5.40
N GLU A 198 10.99 16.05 6.30
CA GLU A 198 11.51 15.17 7.36
C GLU A 198 10.39 14.51 8.17
N SER A 199 9.33 15.26 8.50
CA SER A 199 8.15 14.77 9.23
C SER A 199 7.37 13.66 8.51
N GLN A 200 7.57 13.49 7.21
CA GLN A 200 6.93 12.46 6.39
C GLN A 200 7.87 11.30 6.02
N LEU A 201 9.17 11.40 6.35
CA LEU A 201 10.20 10.45 5.94
C LEU A 201 9.87 9.01 6.36
N GLU A 202 9.58 8.81 7.64
CA GLU A 202 9.26 7.48 8.18
C GLU A 202 8.02 6.88 7.50
N LYS A 203 6.96 7.67 7.32
CA LYS A 203 5.74 7.23 6.63
C LYS A 203 6.03 6.88 5.17
N ALA A 204 6.84 7.65 4.48
CA ALA A 204 7.20 7.42 3.08
C ALA A 204 7.99 6.12 2.89
N VAL A 205 8.90 5.81 3.82
CA VAL A 205 9.66 4.55 3.85
C VAL A 205 8.77 3.38 4.23
N GLN A 206 7.91 3.54 5.25
CA GLN A 206 6.97 2.50 5.66
C GLN A 206 6.05 2.07 4.52
N LEU A 207 5.46 3.03 3.78
CA LEU A 207 4.62 2.74 2.62
C LEU A 207 5.36 1.98 1.52
N LEU A 208 6.64 2.28 1.30
CA LEU A 208 7.48 1.59 0.33
C LEU A 208 7.81 0.17 0.81
N ALA A 209 8.22 0.02 2.06
CA ALA A 209 8.51 -1.27 2.68
C ALA A 209 7.26 -2.17 2.72
N ASP A 210 6.08 -1.62 2.97
CA ASP A 210 4.82 -2.36 2.98
C ASP A 210 4.48 -2.93 1.60
N ARG A 211 4.74 -2.18 0.52
CA ARG A 211 4.54 -2.70 -0.83
C ARG A 211 5.55 -3.79 -1.18
N ILE A 212 6.80 -3.62 -0.78
CA ILE A 212 7.88 -4.57 -1.08
C ILE A 212 7.70 -5.87 -0.30
N LYS A 213 7.32 -5.80 0.98
CA LYS A 213 7.22 -6.99 1.85
C LYS A 213 6.09 -7.94 1.44
N ASP A 214 5.09 -7.45 0.71
CA ASP A 214 3.97 -8.24 0.19
C ASP A 214 4.31 -8.96 -1.12
N VAL A 215 5.40 -8.60 -1.79
CA VAL A 215 5.93 -9.38 -2.92
C VAL A 215 6.60 -10.67 -2.39
N PRO A 216 6.39 -11.83 -3.02
CA PRO A 216 7.07 -13.09 -2.66
C PRO A 216 8.60 -12.93 -2.54
N ALA A 217 9.21 -13.54 -1.51
CA ALA A 217 10.62 -13.32 -1.20
C ALA A 217 11.55 -13.81 -2.32
N ASN A 218 11.23 -14.97 -2.90
CA ASN A 218 11.91 -15.52 -4.06
C ASN A 218 11.86 -14.56 -5.28
N GLN A 219 10.73 -13.91 -5.52
CA GLN A 219 10.54 -12.94 -6.61
C GLN A 219 11.42 -11.71 -6.40
N ASN A 220 11.37 -11.11 -5.21
CA ASN A 220 12.23 -9.96 -4.87
C ASN A 220 13.72 -10.30 -4.98
N TRP A 221 14.12 -11.50 -4.53
CA TRP A 221 15.49 -11.97 -4.67
C TRP A 221 15.89 -12.08 -6.15
N MET A 222 15.09 -12.76 -6.97
CA MET A 222 15.37 -12.93 -8.40
C MET A 222 15.46 -11.59 -9.13
N HIS A 223 14.53 -10.66 -8.87
CA HIS A 223 14.59 -9.31 -9.46
C HIS A 223 15.88 -8.58 -9.09
N LYS A 224 16.28 -8.65 -7.82
CA LYS A 224 17.53 -8.05 -7.35
C LYS A 224 18.75 -8.66 -8.05
N GLN A 225 18.79 -9.98 -8.22
CA GLN A 225 19.89 -10.64 -8.95
C GLN A 225 20.00 -10.21 -10.41
N VAL A 226 18.87 -10.01 -11.12
CA VAL A 226 18.89 -9.51 -12.50
C VAL A 226 19.50 -8.12 -12.57
N ILE A 227 19.06 -7.21 -11.70
CA ILE A 227 19.51 -5.82 -11.73
C ILE A 227 20.96 -5.69 -11.25
N ASN A 228 21.34 -6.39 -10.19
CA ASN A 228 22.70 -6.36 -9.69
C ASN A 228 23.68 -7.04 -10.67
N GLY A 229 23.27 -8.13 -11.32
CA GLY A 229 24.06 -8.77 -12.36
C GLY A 229 24.33 -7.87 -13.57
N PHE A 230 23.49 -6.84 -13.82
CA PHE A 230 23.79 -5.79 -14.80
C PHE A 230 24.88 -4.85 -14.30
N VAL A 231 24.85 -4.44 -13.04
CA VAL A 231 25.86 -3.56 -12.43
C VAL A 231 27.23 -4.24 -12.38
N GLU A 232 27.27 -5.54 -12.09
CA GLU A 232 28.50 -6.31 -11.95
C GLU A 232 29.12 -6.74 -13.29
N GLY A 233 28.39 -6.63 -14.40
CA GLY A 233 28.83 -7.20 -15.68
C GLY A 233 28.25 -6.50 -16.91
N GLN A 234 28.13 -7.26 -17.99
CA GLN A 234 27.54 -6.78 -19.23
C GLN A 234 26.03 -7.07 -19.28
N LEU A 235 25.30 -6.32 -20.12
CA LEU A 235 23.86 -6.52 -20.35
C LEU A 235 23.46 -7.98 -20.57
N GLN A 236 24.29 -8.74 -21.30
CA GLN A 236 24.02 -10.15 -21.61
C GLN A 236 23.94 -11.04 -20.34
N ASN A 237 24.68 -10.72 -19.28
CA ASN A 237 24.63 -11.49 -18.04
C ASN A 237 23.28 -11.32 -17.34
N ALA A 238 22.79 -10.08 -17.26
CA ALA A 238 21.46 -9.79 -16.71
C ALA A 238 20.34 -10.42 -17.54
N GLN A 239 20.43 -10.40 -18.88
CA GLN A 239 19.44 -11.03 -19.76
C GLN A 239 19.36 -12.56 -19.58
N LYS A 240 20.51 -13.23 -19.42
CA LYS A 240 20.55 -14.67 -19.12
C LYS A 240 19.86 -14.99 -17.80
N LEU A 241 20.17 -14.24 -16.74
CA LEU A 241 19.50 -14.38 -15.44
C LEU A 241 18.00 -14.12 -15.54
N ALA A 242 17.60 -13.04 -16.21
CA ALA A 242 16.20 -12.68 -16.41
C ALA A 242 15.41 -13.79 -17.12
N THR A 243 16.01 -14.43 -18.13
CA THR A 243 15.37 -15.50 -18.91
C THR A 243 15.12 -16.73 -18.04
N VAL A 244 16.12 -17.14 -17.25
CA VAL A 244 15.99 -18.27 -16.32
C VAL A 244 14.98 -17.97 -15.22
N PHE A 245 15.05 -16.79 -14.61
CA PHE A 245 14.14 -16.41 -13.54
C PHE A 245 12.71 -16.19 -14.02
N ASP A 246 12.45 -15.69 -15.23
CA ASP A 246 11.10 -15.62 -15.78
C ASP A 246 10.43 -17.00 -15.84
N GLY A 247 11.16 -18.03 -16.27
CA GLY A 247 10.69 -19.41 -16.24
C GLY A 247 10.35 -19.88 -14.83
N ILE A 248 11.22 -19.61 -13.85
CA ILE A 248 11.03 -20.03 -12.45
C ILE A 248 9.85 -19.29 -11.81
N THR A 249 9.78 -17.97 -11.98
CA THR A 249 8.78 -17.11 -11.34
C THR A 249 7.36 -17.47 -11.74
N ARG A 250 7.11 -17.76 -13.03
CA ARG A 250 5.79 -18.18 -13.55
C ARG A 250 5.33 -19.55 -13.06
N ASN A 251 6.28 -20.44 -12.74
CA ASN A 251 6.00 -21.80 -12.31
C ASN A 251 6.19 -22.02 -10.79
N SER A 252 6.59 -20.99 -10.05
CA SER A 252 6.62 -21.01 -8.60
C SER A 252 5.21 -21.22 -8.01
N PRO A 253 5.09 -21.76 -6.78
CA PRO A 253 3.80 -21.89 -6.11
C PRO A 253 3.03 -20.56 -6.07
N GLU A 254 3.73 -19.44 -5.82
CA GLU A 254 3.12 -18.12 -5.79
C GLU A 254 2.59 -17.69 -7.16
N GLY A 255 3.32 -18.02 -8.24
CA GLY A 255 2.87 -17.77 -9.62
C GLY A 255 1.64 -18.60 -10.00
N ALA A 256 1.60 -19.87 -9.60
CA ALA A 256 0.46 -20.76 -9.83
C ALA A 256 -0.79 -20.34 -9.03
N GLU A 257 -0.61 -19.90 -7.77
CA GLU A 257 -1.69 -19.35 -6.94
C GLU A 257 -2.27 -18.07 -7.55
N ALA A 258 -1.44 -17.17 -8.06
CA ALA A 258 -1.90 -15.95 -8.71
C ALA A 258 -2.78 -16.25 -9.94
N SER A 259 -2.37 -17.21 -10.78
CA SER A 259 -3.14 -17.64 -11.96
C SER A 259 -4.46 -18.33 -11.59
N SER A 260 -4.44 -19.20 -10.57
CA SER A 260 -5.63 -19.92 -10.11
C SER A 260 -6.62 -19.02 -9.36
N SER A 261 -6.17 -17.97 -8.68
CA SER A 261 -7.04 -17.05 -7.94
C SER A 261 -8.04 -16.33 -8.85
N TRP A 262 -7.59 -15.82 -10.00
CA TRP A 262 -8.45 -15.14 -10.97
C TRP A 262 -9.50 -16.08 -11.57
N THR A 263 -9.07 -17.26 -11.99
CA THR A 263 -9.96 -18.27 -12.58
C THR A 263 -10.96 -18.81 -11.56
N THR A 264 -10.52 -19.04 -10.33
CA THR A 264 -11.38 -19.51 -9.23
C THR A 264 -12.41 -18.44 -8.84
N THR A 265 -12.00 -17.18 -8.74
CA THR A 265 -12.90 -16.07 -8.40
C THR A 265 -13.95 -15.85 -9.50
N ALA A 266 -13.51 -15.78 -10.76
CA ALA A 266 -14.43 -15.58 -11.89
C ALA A 266 -15.42 -16.74 -12.05
N ARG A 267 -14.94 -18.00 -11.89
CA ARG A 267 -15.80 -19.19 -11.97
C ARG A 267 -16.79 -19.26 -10.81
N SER A 268 -16.36 -18.87 -9.60
CA SER A 268 -17.23 -18.85 -8.42
C SER A 268 -18.30 -17.76 -8.55
N PHE A 269 -17.94 -16.58 -9.04
CA PHE A 269 -18.88 -15.52 -9.36
C PHE A 269 -19.88 -15.96 -10.44
N GLY A 270 -19.40 -16.53 -11.55
CA GLY A 270 -20.27 -17.04 -12.61
C GLY A 270 -21.26 -18.11 -12.12
N ARG A 271 -20.81 -19.06 -11.29
CA ARG A 271 -21.71 -20.05 -10.66
C ARG A 271 -22.74 -19.39 -9.74
N TRP A 272 -22.35 -18.38 -8.98
CA TRP A 272 -23.28 -17.64 -8.11
C TRP A 272 -24.33 -16.87 -8.90
N VAL A 273 -23.94 -16.18 -9.97
CA VAL A 273 -24.85 -15.45 -10.88
C VAL A 273 -25.90 -16.38 -11.48
N LEU A 274 -25.57 -17.64 -11.73
CA LEU A 274 -26.50 -18.64 -12.27
C LEU A 274 -27.44 -19.27 -11.23
N THR A 275 -27.26 -19.00 -9.94
CA THR A 275 -28.26 -19.41 -8.92
C THR A 275 -29.52 -18.56 -9.05
N PRO A 276 -30.73 -19.06 -8.71
CA PRO A 276 -31.96 -18.26 -8.84
C PRO A 276 -31.89 -16.92 -8.09
N LEU A 277 -31.32 -16.93 -6.88
CA LEU A 277 -31.12 -15.72 -6.09
C LEU A 277 -30.04 -14.80 -6.69
N GLY A 278 -28.89 -15.37 -7.06
CA GLY A 278 -27.79 -14.59 -7.65
C GLY A 278 -28.17 -13.97 -8.99
N PHE A 279 -28.97 -14.66 -9.81
CA PHE A 279 -29.52 -14.15 -11.06
C PHE A 279 -30.42 -12.95 -10.82
N ALA A 280 -31.39 -13.08 -9.90
CA ALA A 280 -32.31 -11.99 -9.55
C ALA A 280 -31.56 -10.77 -9.00
N ILE A 281 -30.57 -10.97 -8.12
CA ILE A 281 -29.73 -9.91 -7.58
C ILE A 281 -28.89 -9.25 -8.68
N THR A 282 -28.35 -10.04 -9.60
CA THR A 282 -27.55 -9.53 -10.72
C THR A 282 -28.40 -8.67 -11.66
N VAL A 283 -29.59 -9.14 -12.03
CA VAL A 283 -30.54 -8.38 -12.85
C VAL A 283 -30.96 -7.09 -12.14
N TYR A 284 -31.24 -7.16 -10.84
CA TYR A 284 -31.55 -5.97 -10.03
C TYR A 284 -30.39 -4.97 -10.02
N GLY A 285 -29.16 -5.43 -9.78
CA GLY A 285 -27.96 -4.60 -9.77
C GLY A 285 -27.68 -3.94 -11.12
N LEU A 286 -27.84 -4.69 -12.22
CA LEU A 286 -27.72 -4.15 -13.59
C LEU A 286 -28.78 -3.09 -13.88
N ASN A 287 -30.02 -3.25 -13.38
CA ASN A 287 -31.05 -2.23 -13.51
C ASN A 287 -30.68 -0.95 -12.75
N VAL A 288 -30.20 -1.07 -11.51
CA VAL A 288 -29.74 0.10 -10.73
C VAL A 288 -28.61 0.83 -11.45
N ILE A 289 -27.64 0.10 -12.01
CA ILE A 289 -26.54 0.70 -12.78
C ILE A 289 -27.06 1.37 -14.06
N ALA A 290 -27.97 0.75 -14.79
CA ALA A 290 -28.51 1.31 -16.04
C ALA A 290 -29.26 2.63 -15.80
N TRP A 291 -30.22 2.65 -14.86
CA TRP A 291 -30.99 3.85 -14.54
C TRP A 291 -30.12 4.91 -13.84
N GLY A 292 -29.20 4.50 -12.96
CA GLY A 292 -28.24 5.40 -12.31
C GLY A 292 -27.27 6.04 -13.30
N GLY A 293 -26.78 5.26 -14.25
CA GLY A 293 -25.91 5.73 -15.33
C GLY A 293 -26.64 6.71 -16.25
N MET A 294 -27.90 6.42 -16.62
CA MET A 294 -28.73 7.33 -17.41
C MET A 294 -28.94 8.67 -16.69
N LEU A 295 -29.34 8.63 -15.42
CA LEU A 295 -29.51 9.85 -14.61
C LEU A 295 -28.21 10.66 -14.54
N PHE A 296 -27.06 10.01 -14.32
CA PHE A 296 -25.76 10.67 -14.29
C PHE A 296 -25.43 11.35 -15.63
N LEU A 297 -25.62 10.65 -16.75
CA LEU A 297 -25.38 11.19 -18.09
C LEU A 297 -26.30 12.39 -18.38
N LEU A 298 -27.57 12.33 -17.96
CA LEU A 298 -28.51 13.45 -18.10
C LEU A 298 -28.12 14.65 -17.23
N LEU A 299 -27.62 14.43 -16.01
CA LEU A 299 -27.12 15.50 -15.14
C LEU A 299 -25.86 16.16 -15.70
N CYS A 300 -24.95 15.38 -16.28
CA CYS A 300 -23.73 15.86 -16.96
C CYS A 300 -23.99 16.50 -18.34
N ASN A 301 -25.25 16.57 -18.78
CA ASN A 301 -25.66 17.12 -20.08
C ASN A 301 -25.04 16.39 -21.29
N ALA A 302 -24.84 15.08 -21.19
CA ALA A 302 -24.23 14.25 -22.23
C ALA A 302 -25.13 14.03 -23.47
N ALA A 303 -26.41 14.45 -23.43
CA ALA A 303 -27.37 14.34 -24.52
C ALA A 303 -28.05 15.70 -24.82
N PRO A 304 -27.33 16.67 -25.42
CA PRO A 304 -27.84 18.02 -25.67
C PRO A 304 -29.06 18.06 -26.62
N ALA A 305 -29.25 17.03 -27.44
CA ALA A 305 -30.44 16.87 -28.29
C ALA A 305 -31.76 16.75 -27.50
N MET A 306 -31.71 16.46 -26.20
CA MET A 306 -32.89 16.39 -25.34
C MET A 306 -33.28 17.75 -24.72
N CYS A 307 -32.55 18.81 -25.00
CA CYS A 307 -32.73 20.15 -24.46
C CYS A 307 -33.59 21.07 -25.35
N HIS A 308 -34.81 20.64 -25.70
CA HIS A 308 -35.75 21.48 -26.43
C HIS A 308 -36.96 21.84 -25.56
N PRO A 309 -37.37 23.12 -25.47
CA PRO A 309 -36.76 24.32 -26.07
C PRO A 309 -35.52 24.84 -25.31
N SER A 310 -35.28 24.41 -24.07
CA SER A 310 -34.02 24.65 -23.34
C SER A 310 -33.75 23.51 -22.35
N CYS A 311 -32.50 23.35 -21.90
CA CYS A 311 -32.11 22.29 -20.95
C CYS A 311 -32.77 22.40 -19.56
N ASN A 312 -33.35 23.56 -19.23
CA ASN A 312 -33.98 23.83 -17.93
C ASN A 312 -35.51 23.92 -18.02
N ASP A 313 -36.08 23.79 -19.22
CA ASP A 313 -37.53 23.85 -19.42
C ASP A 313 -38.22 22.70 -18.66
N LEU A 314 -39.32 23.02 -17.98
CA LEU A 314 -40.12 22.06 -17.21
C LEU A 314 -40.63 20.90 -18.07
N TYR A 315 -40.88 21.15 -19.35
CA TYR A 315 -41.42 20.18 -20.31
C TYR A 315 -40.37 19.66 -21.30
N SER A 316 -39.08 19.96 -21.09
CA SER A 316 -38.01 19.37 -21.89
C SER A 316 -37.94 17.87 -21.68
N SER A 317 -37.65 17.12 -22.76
CA SER A 317 -37.45 15.67 -22.71
C SER A 317 -36.43 15.27 -21.65
N ARG A 318 -35.35 16.06 -21.50
CA ARG A 318 -34.34 15.86 -20.45
C ARG A 318 -34.94 15.87 -19.05
N ARG A 319 -35.78 16.85 -18.71
CA ARG A 319 -36.35 16.99 -17.36
C ARG A 319 -37.35 15.89 -17.05
N ILE A 320 -38.12 15.46 -18.05
CA ILE A 320 -39.02 14.31 -17.96
C ILE A 320 -38.22 13.04 -17.65
N TRP A 321 -37.13 12.78 -18.37
CA TRP A 321 -36.30 11.59 -18.11
C TRP A 321 -35.57 11.65 -16.78
N ILE A 322 -35.07 12.81 -16.35
CA ILE A 322 -34.51 12.98 -14.99
C ILE A 322 -35.55 12.61 -13.94
N GLU A 323 -36.79 13.07 -14.10
CA GLU A 323 -37.88 12.75 -13.18
C GLU A 323 -38.17 11.24 -13.19
N VAL A 324 -38.37 10.64 -14.37
CA VAL A 324 -38.63 9.20 -14.53
C VAL A 324 -37.50 8.35 -13.94
N ASP A 325 -36.24 8.62 -14.29
CA ASP A 325 -35.08 7.87 -13.81
C ASP A 325 -34.95 7.99 -12.29
N SER A 326 -35.18 9.19 -11.74
CA SER A 326 -35.11 9.41 -10.30
C SER A 326 -36.25 8.70 -9.54
N GLN A 327 -37.45 8.60 -10.12
CA GLN A 327 -38.56 7.84 -9.56
C GLN A 327 -38.28 6.34 -9.59
N ILE A 328 -37.77 5.82 -10.73
CA ILE A 328 -37.44 4.39 -10.88
C ILE A 328 -36.31 4.00 -9.94
N LEU A 329 -35.25 4.80 -9.82
CA LEU A 329 -34.17 4.56 -8.87
C LEU A 329 -34.67 4.58 -7.42
N ASN A 330 -35.53 5.55 -7.07
CA ASN A 330 -36.10 5.61 -5.74
C ASN A 330 -36.95 4.37 -5.43
N ALA A 331 -37.77 3.92 -6.38
CA ALA A 331 -38.57 2.70 -6.26
C ALA A 331 -37.67 1.47 -6.09
N LEU A 332 -36.63 1.32 -6.91
CA LEU A 332 -35.65 0.22 -6.81
C LEU A 332 -35.00 0.19 -5.42
N PHE A 333 -34.54 1.33 -4.91
CA PHE A 333 -33.96 1.40 -3.57
C PHE A 333 -34.98 1.00 -2.51
N CYS A 334 -36.21 1.52 -2.58
CA CYS A 334 -37.29 1.20 -1.65
C CYS A 334 -37.61 -0.31 -1.57
N VAL A 335 -37.54 -1.05 -2.69
CA VAL A 335 -37.73 -2.52 -2.68
C VAL A 335 -36.79 -3.19 -1.69
N THR A 336 -35.53 -2.76 -1.62
CA THR A 336 -34.55 -3.35 -0.71
C THR A 336 -34.76 -2.94 0.75
N GLY A 337 -35.19 -1.71 1.02
CA GLY A 337 -35.45 -1.25 2.40
C GLY A 337 -36.69 -1.86 2.99
N PHE A 338 -37.80 -1.89 2.25
CA PHE A 338 -39.05 -2.50 2.70
C PHE A 338 -38.94 -4.03 2.73
N GLY A 339 -38.40 -4.65 1.68
CA GLY A 339 -38.25 -6.10 1.60
C GLY A 339 -37.36 -6.69 2.70
N LEU A 340 -36.33 -5.96 3.13
CA LEU A 340 -35.42 -6.39 4.20
C LEU A 340 -35.78 -5.83 5.58
N ALA A 341 -36.78 -4.94 5.69
CA ALA A 341 -37.16 -4.31 6.96
C ALA A 341 -37.43 -5.34 8.09
N PRO A 342 -38.17 -6.45 7.87
CA PRO A 342 -38.42 -7.42 8.93
C PRO A 342 -37.13 -8.03 9.51
N TRP A 343 -36.15 -8.31 8.65
CA TRP A 343 -34.85 -8.88 9.04
C TRP A 343 -34.00 -7.85 9.79
N ARG A 344 -34.00 -6.61 9.32
CA ARG A 344 -33.29 -5.50 9.98
C ARG A 344 -33.86 -5.20 11.36
N ILE A 345 -35.19 -5.21 11.50
CA ILE A 345 -35.89 -5.02 12.78
C ILE A 345 -35.58 -6.18 13.74
N ARG A 346 -35.56 -7.42 13.26
CA ARG A 346 -35.11 -8.58 14.05
C ARG A 346 -33.69 -8.37 14.57
N ASP A 347 -32.76 -7.96 13.71
CA ASP A 347 -31.36 -7.77 14.09
C ASP A 347 -31.19 -6.62 15.09
N LEU A 348 -31.96 -5.54 14.94
CA LEU A 348 -32.05 -4.45 15.91
C LEU A 348 -32.62 -4.93 17.26
N TYR A 349 -33.65 -5.77 17.25
CA TYR A 349 -34.19 -6.37 18.46
C TYR A 349 -33.13 -7.23 19.18
N LEU A 350 -32.42 -8.10 18.46
CA LEU A 350 -31.34 -8.91 19.01
C LEU A 350 -30.21 -8.04 19.58
N TRP A 351 -29.85 -6.96 18.88
CA TRP A 351 -28.88 -5.97 19.36
C TRP A 351 -29.34 -5.28 20.64
N TYR A 352 -30.61 -4.87 20.71
CA TYR A 352 -31.20 -4.26 21.90
C TYR A 352 -31.13 -5.23 23.09
N ARG A 353 -31.49 -6.50 22.89
CA ARG A 353 -31.41 -7.56 23.93
C ARG A 353 -29.98 -7.86 24.35
N TRP A 354 -29.01 -7.73 23.45
CA TRP A 354 -27.58 -7.83 23.78
C TRP A 354 -27.10 -6.64 24.63
N ARG A 355 -27.48 -5.41 24.29
CA ARG A 355 -26.98 -4.21 24.99
C ARG A 355 -27.69 -3.96 26.33
N LEU A 356 -29.01 -4.15 26.37
CA LEU A 356 -29.88 -3.72 27.46
C LEU A 356 -30.50 -4.91 28.23
N GLY A 357 -30.08 -6.13 27.93
CA GLY A 357 -30.51 -7.32 28.67
C GLY A 357 -30.06 -7.29 30.13
N LEU A 358 -30.97 -7.59 31.05
CA LEU A 358 -30.67 -7.79 32.47
C LEU A 358 -29.95 -9.14 32.64
N GLY A 359 -28.70 -9.09 33.09
CA GLY A 359 -27.84 -10.25 33.33
C GLY A 359 -26.77 -10.52 32.26
N ALA A 360 -25.55 -10.83 32.71
CA ALA A 360 -24.41 -11.08 31.82
C ALA A 360 -24.62 -12.29 30.88
N GLY A 361 -25.20 -13.39 31.39
CA GLY A 361 -25.52 -14.57 30.60
C GLY A 361 -26.58 -14.32 29.52
N THR A 362 -27.59 -13.51 29.84
CA THR A 362 -28.63 -13.09 28.88
C THR A 362 -28.01 -12.30 27.72
N ARG A 363 -27.19 -11.29 28.03
CA ARG A 363 -26.50 -10.47 27.02
C ARG A 363 -25.60 -11.31 26.11
N ARG A 364 -24.90 -12.29 26.68
CA ARG A 364 -24.05 -13.22 25.92
C ARG A 364 -24.85 -14.07 24.93
N LYS A 365 -25.93 -14.71 25.38
CA LYS A 365 -26.83 -15.50 24.54
C LYS A 365 -27.32 -14.74 23.30
N TRP A 366 -27.72 -13.49 23.47
CA TRP A 366 -28.21 -12.66 22.36
C TRP A 366 -27.09 -12.19 21.43
N PHE A 367 -25.90 -11.92 21.98
CA PHE A 367 -24.70 -11.66 21.17
C PHE A 367 -24.33 -12.87 20.32
N ASP A 368 -24.31 -14.07 20.88
CA ASP A 368 -23.91 -15.28 20.16
C ASP A 368 -24.90 -15.61 19.04
N ARG A 369 -26.21 -15.42 19.28
CA ARG A 369 -27.23 -15.52 18.22
C ARG A 369 -27.01 -14.50 17.10
N LEU A 370 -26.70 -13.26 17.44
CA LEU A 370 -26.47 -12.20 16.47
C LEU A 370 -25.17 -12.43 15.68
N ALA A 371 -24.12 -12.89 16.36
CA ALA A 371 -22.87 -13.31 15.72
C ALA A 371 -23.09 -14.49 14.78
N ALA A 372 -23.91 -15.47 15.16
CA ALA A 372 -24.26 -16.61 14.31
C ALA A 372 -25.00 -16.18 13.02
N ILE A 373 -25.91 -15.22 13.09
CA ILE A 373 -26.59 -14.66 11.90
C ILE A 373 -25.58 -14.02 10.94
N HIS A 374 -24.53 -13.38 11.47
CA HIS A 374 -23.49 -12.72 10.71
C HIS A 374 -22.21 -13.57 10.55
N ALA A 375 -22.28 -14.88 10.77
CA ALA A 375 -21.11 -15.77 10.80
C ALA A 375 -20.31 -15.79 9.49
N ASN A 376 -20.95 -15.43 8.36
CA ASN A 376 -20.30 -15.35 7.06
C ASN A 376 -19.15 -14.34 7.01
N TRP A 377 -19.17 -13.31 7.87
CA TRP A 377 -18.13 -12.27 7.91
C TRP A 377 -17.67 -11.89 9.32
N PHE A 378 -18.45 -12.19 10.36
CA PHE A 378 -18.13 -11.86 11.75
C PHE A 378 -17.56 -13.07 12.47
N TYR A 379 -16.27 -13.01 12.82
CA TYR A 379 -15.59 -14.07 13.56
C TYR A 379 -15.47 -13.73 15.05
N GLN A 380 -15.98 -14.59 15.93
CA GLN A 380 -16.05 -14.34 17.38
C GLN A 380 -14.77 -14.72 18.14
N GLY A 381 -13.92 -15.58 17.56
CA GLY A 381 -12.76 -16.17 18.25
C GLY A 381 -13.13 -17.36 19.15
N PRO A 382 -12.13 -18.21 19.51
CA PRO A 382 -12.33 -19.28 20.46
C PRO A 382 -12.57 -18.74 21.89
N GLU A 383 -13.44 -19.42 22.64
CA GLU A 383 -13.71 -19.16 24.06
C GLU A 383 -12.50 -19.57 24.93
N PRO A 384 -12.25 -18.89 26.07
CA PRO A 384 -11.26 -19.35 27.06
C PRO A 384 -11.58 -20.74 27.66
N ASN A 385 -12.83 -21.22 27.54
CA ASN A 385 -13.33 -22.44 28.18
C ASN A 385 -13.85 -23.50 27.18
N GLY A 386 -13.20 -23.67 26.02
CA GLY A 386 -13.27 -24.90 25.20
C GLY A 386 -14.58 -25.24 24.48
N ASN A 387 -15.72 -24.60 24.80
CA ASN A 387 -17.02 -24.94 24.20
C ASN A 387 -17.47 -23.88 23.19
N SER A 388 -16.87 -23.86 21.99
CA SER A 388 -17.41 -23.12 20.85
C SER A 388 -18.06 -24.08 19.86
N LEU A 389 -19.39 -23.98 19.71
CA LEU A 389 -20.21 -24.72 18.75
C LEU A 389 -20.22 -24.09 17.33
N LEU A 390 -19.35 -23.13 17.03
CA LEU A 390 -19.33 -22.47 15.72
C LEU A 390 -18.18 -22.97 14.83
N THR A 391 -18.62 -23.41 13.65
CA THR A 391 -18.02 -24.34 12.71
C THR A 391 -16.69 -23.90 12.12
N THR A 392 -15.73 -24.83 12.15
CA THR A 392 -14.48 -24.94 11.40
C THR A 392 -14.68 -24.82 9.88
N THR A 393 -14.98 -23.63 9.34
CA THR A 393 -15.09 -23.41 7.88
C THR A 393 -14.22 -22.28 7.33
N GLN A 394 -13.39 -21.63 8.15
CA GLN A 394 -12.45 -20.59 7.68
C GLN A 394 -10.97 -20.87 8.02
N TYR A 395 -10.62 -22.08 8.44
CA TYR A 395 -9.23 -22.47 8.61
C TYR A 395 -8.65 -22.95 7.26
N ASN A 396 -7.79 -22.13 6.65
CA ASN A 396 -6.96 -22.55 5.53
C ASN A 396 -5.52 -22.79 6.04
N PRO A 397 -5.08 -24.06 6.18
CA PRO A 397 -3.77 -24.39 6.77
C PRO A 397 -2.58 -23.76 6.02
N SER A 398 -2.74 -23.42 4.74
CA SER A 398 -1.67 -22.87 3.90
C SER A 398 -1.34 -21.39 4.16
N LYS A 399 -2.15 -20.65 4.94
CA LYS A 399 -1.94 -19.20 5.19
C LYS A 399 -1.29 -18.85 6.54
N GLY A 400 -0.96 -19.83 7.39
CA GLY A 400 -0.15 -19.63 8.61
C GLY A 400 -0.69 -18.65 9.67
N ARG A 401 -1.88 -18.06 9.48
CA ARG A 401 -2.53 -17.15 10.44
C ARG A 401 -3.86 -17.75 10.89
N SER A 402 -3.98 -17.95 12.20
CA SER A 402 -5.30 -18.12 12.82
C SER A 402 -6.09 -16.82 12.64
N PRO A 403 -7.38 -16.87 12.21
CA PRO A 403 -8.18 -15.67 12.04
C PRO A 403 -8.29 -14.90 13.36
N THR A 404 -8.10 -13.59 13.33
CA THR A 404 -8.25 -12.74 14.51
C THR A 404 -9.73 -12.43 14.75
N PRO A 405 -10.21 -12.41 16.03
CA PRO A 405 -11.57 -12.06 16.35
C PRO A 405 -11.96 -10.69 15.79
N THR A 406 -13.14 -10.61 15.17
CA THR A 406 -13.66 -9.37 14.60
C THR A 406 -14.04 -8.40 15.72
N PRO A 407 -13.59 -7.13 15.68
CA PRO A 407 -13.96 -6.15 16.69
C PRO A 407 -15.48 -5.97 16.79
N ARG A 408 -16.02 -6.00 18.01
CA ARG A 408 -17.47 -5.94 18.28
C ARG A 408 -18.15 -4.66 17.77
N TRP A 409 -17.42 -3.55 17.69
CA TRP A 409 -17.95 -2.27 17.19
C TRP A 409 -18.41 -2.36 15.73
N LYS A 410 -17.79 -3.22 14.92
CA LYS A 410 -18.18 -3.41 13.51
C LYS A 410 -19.62 -3.92 13.41
N LEU A 411 -20.01 -4.80 14.33
CA LEU A 411 -21.38 -5.32 14.40
C LEU A 411 -22.38 -4.21 14.75
N HIS A 412 -22.01 -3.23 15.57
CA HIS A 412 -22.84 -2.06 15.86
C HIS A 412 -23.07 -1.20 14.62
N VAL A 413 -22.00 -0.91 13.88
CA VAL A 413 -22.07 -0.09 12.67
C VAL A 413 -22.95 -0.74 11.61
N VAL A 414 -22.83 -2.05 11.39
CA VAL A 414 -23.64 -2.77 10.40
C VAL A 414 -25.13 -2.71 10.74
N ILE A 415 -25.49 -2.96 12.01
CA ILE A 415 -26.90 -3.02 12.42
C ILE A 415 -27.54 -1.63 12.33
N TRP A 416 -26.88 -0.61 12.87
CA TRP A 416 -27.38 0.75 12.80
C TRP A 416 -27.39 1.30 11.38
N GLY A 417 -26.37 1.02 10.58
CA GLY A 417 -26.33 1.40 9.17
C GLY A 417 -27.49 0.80 8.36
N ASN A 418 -27.80 -0.48 8.59
CA ASN A 418 -28.94 -1.15 7.94
C ASN A 418 -30.28 -0.54 8.35
N ILE A 419 -30.47 -0.23 9.63
CA ILE A 419 -31.69 0.41 10.13
C ILE A 419 -31.83 1.82 9.56
N LEU A 420 -30.77 2.63 9.61
CA LEU A 420 -30.75 3.98 9.05
C LEU A 420 -31.07 3.95 7.56
N ASN A 421 -30.55 2.98 6.81
CA ASN A 421 -30.90 2.80 5.41
C ASN A 421 -32.40 2.55 5.21
N THR A 422 -33.04 1.71 6.04
CA THR A 422 -34.50 1.52 5.96
C THR A 422 -35.25 2.81 6.30
N VAL A 423 -34.83 3.55 7.34
CA VAL A 423 -35.46 4.82 7.73
C VAL A 423 -35.36 5.85 6.61
N PHE A 424 -34.18 6.03 6.02
CA PHE A 424 -34.00 6.98 4.92
C PHE A 424 -34.87 6.63 3.72
N GLN A 425 -35.00 5.35 3.38
CA GLN A 425 -35.85 4.94 2.28
C GLN A 425 -37.34 5.15 2.57
N ILE A 426 -37.79 4.98 3.83
CA ILE A 426 -39.15 5.35 4.24
C ILE A 426 -39.37 6.86 4.07
N CYS A 427 -38.42 7.69 4.49
CA CYS A 427 -38.51 9.14 4.33
C CYS A 427 -38.54 9.55 2.84
N LEU A 428 -37.73 8.91 1.99
CA LEU A 428 -37.71 9.16 0.55
C LEU A 428 -39.02 8.73 -0.13
N ALA A 429 -39.60 7.60 0.29
CA ALA A 429 -40.90 7.16 -0.20
C ALA A 429 -42.02 8.15 0.21
N ALA A 430 -42.02 8.58 1.48
CA ALA A 430 -43.01 9.52 2.00
C ALA A 430 -42.94 10.91 1.35
N SER A 431 -41.73 11.44 1.16
CA SER A 431 -41.52 12.74 0.49
C SER A 431 -41.95 12.72 -0.98
N ARG A 432 -41.75 11.60 -1.69
CA ARG A 432 -42.27 11.43 -3.05
C ARG A 432 -43.79 11.33 -3.11
N TRP A 433 -44.39 10.60 -2.16
CA TRP A 433 -45.84 10.52 -2.05
C TRP A 433 -46.49 11.88 -1.79
N ASP A 434 -45.86 12.71 -0.95
CA ASP A 434 -46.33 14.08 -0.67
C ASP A 434 -46.25 14.99 -1.92
N GLN A 435 -45.19 14.84 -2.72
CA GLN A 435 -45.06 15.55 -4.01
C GLN A 435 -46.13 15.17 -5.03
N GLU A 436 -46.58 13.91 -5.06
CA GLU A 436 -47.66 13.46 -5.97
C GLU A 436 -49.06 13.83 -5.46
N THR A 437 -49.27 13.89 -4.15
CA THR A 437 -50.59 14.14 -3.54
C THR A 437 -50.89 15.62 -3.31
N THR A 438 -49.88 16.48 -3.30
CA THR A 438 -50.07 17.94 -3.29
C THR A 438 -50.46 18.39 -4.71
N PRO A 439 -51.69 18.86 -4.96
CA PRO A 439 -52.02 19.38 -6.27
C PRO A 439 -51.22 20.67 -6.46
N GLN A 440 -50.21 20.65 -7.33
CA GLN A 440 -49.80 21.88 -7.99
C GLN A 440 -51.04 22.42 -8.71
N LYS A 441 -51.67 23.41 -8.07
CA LYS A 441 -52.62 24.34 -8.69
C LYS A 441 -51.86 25.15 -9.73
N GLN A 442 -51.51 24.53 -10.85
CA GLN A 442 -51.32 25.17 -12.13
C GLN A 442 -51.31 24.09 -13.21
N ASP A 443 -52.36 24.14 -14.01
CA ASP A 443 -52.46 23.57 -15.35
C ASP A 443 -52.99 22.13 -15.56
N LYS A 444 -54.09 21.80 -14.87
CA LYS A 444 -55.03 20.77 -15.36
C LYS A 444 -55.89 21.23 -16.56
N SER A 445 -55.65 22.42 -17.12
CA SER A 445 -56.40 22.95 -18.28
C SER A 445 -55.79 22.57 -19.63
N SER A 446 -54.48 22.32 -19.68
CA SER A 446 -53.74 21.97 -20.90
C SER A 446 -53.72 20.47 -21.23
N ALA A 447 -53.78 19.59 -20.21
CA ALA A 447 -53.59 18.15 -20.40
C ALA A 447 -54.80 17.40 -21.00
N ARG A 448 -56.01 17.95 -20.91
CA ARG A 448 -57.22 17.31 -21.48
C ARG A 448 -57.36 17.49 -23.00
N ALA A 449 -56.51 18.33 -23.61
CA ALA A 449 -56.50 18.56 -25.06
C ALA A 449 -55.51 17.68 -25.84
N LYS A 450 -54.59 16.96 -25.17
CA LYS A 450 -53.53 16.17 -25.84
C LYS A 450 -53.67 14.65 -25.71
N SER A 451 -54.63 14.14 -24.93
CA SER A 451 -54.91 12.70 -24.85
C SER A 451 -55.55 12.11 -26.11
N THR A 452 -55.87 12.93 -27.11
CA THR A 452 -56.47 12.51 -28.38
C THR A 452 -55.43 12.19 -29.47
N PHE A 453 -54.14 12.51 -29.28
CA PHE A 453 -53.13 12.37 -30.35
C PHE A 453 -52.15 11.19 -30.20
N VAL A 454 -52.22 10.40 -29.12
CA VAL A 454 -51.31 9.26 -28.89
C VAL A 454 -51.96 7.90 -29.19
N ARG A 455 -53.24 7.86 -29.58
CA ARG A 455 -53.95 6.61 -29.92
C ARG A 455 -53.99 6.25 -31.41
N ALA A 456 -53.30 7.02 -32.26
CA ALA A 456 -53.18 6.75 -33.70
C ALA A 456 -51.69 6.82 -34.11
N GLY A 457 -50.94 5.76 -33.82
CA GLY A 457 -49.52 5.67 -34.17
C GLY A 457 -48.90 4.28 -34.07
N THR A 458 -49.66 3.27 -33.63
CA THR A 458 -49.37 1.87 -33.94
C THR A 458 -49.74 1.61 -35.39
N LEU A 459 -48.77 1.72 -36.29
CA LEU A 459 -48.54 0.86 -37.47
C LEU A 459 -47.58 1.57 -38.46
N THR A 460 -46.52 0.85 -38.84
CA THR A 460 -45.60 1.08 -39.97
C THR A 460 -44.47 2.12 -39.79
N GLY A 461 -43.21 1.68 -40.03
CA GLY A 461 -42.09 2.61 -40.19
C GLY A 461 -40.67 2.04 -40.02
N ARG A 462 -40.27 1.15 -40.93
CA ARG A 462 -38.89 0.75 -41.31
C ARG A 462 -37.70 1.50 -40.65
N TRP A 463 -36.83 0.71 -40.01
CA TRP A 463 -35.42 1.02 -39.85
C TRP A 463 -34.75 1.21 -41.22
N LYS A 464 -34.13 2.37 -41.44
CA LYS A 464 -33.06 2.56 -42.43
C LYS A 464 -31.87 3.21 -41.73
N ALA A 465 -30.73 2.55 -41.88
CA ALA A 465 -29.42 2.98 -41.47
C ALA A 465 -28.99 4.28 -42.16
N VAL A 466 -28.28 5.14 -41.41
CA VAL A 466 -26.97 5.74 -41.76
C VAL A 466 -26.19 5.86 -40.46
#